data_AF-A0A372R2N0-F1
#
_entry.id   AF-A0A372R2N0-F1
#
_cell.length_a   1.000
_cell.length_b   1.000
_cell.length_c   1.000
_cell.angle_alpha   90.00
_cell.angle_beta   90.00
_cell.angle_gamma   90.00
#
_symmetry.space_group_name_H-M   'P 1'
#
loop_
_entity.id
_entity.type
_entity.pdbx_description
1 polymer ?
#
loop_
_entity_poly.entity_id
_entity_poly.type
_entity_poly.pdbx_seq_one_letter_code
_entity_poly.pdbx_strand_id
1 'polypeptide(L)'
;MSLNNIEFGRLSITGLKCLLSITHEKEMPFVTPEYEVFRYSAILAAKKVSNDAFKTFLKRLPTLDQLENSIQVENEPIPDHQKIAKELEPLVKFIDFKIIKGSILVDIIEPLEIVPAKIILNIYRQSIKSNNFNLNNTRGKPINLSGYFWDEKACGSKLIIEDNGKIVHALNGCGYQNVRAKIALESNGIFEWDVIIEKDCGNTWVGVCASENLNYETFAGIQPTGWVLSSGSELRNHKSYDINYCPTFHEDGARITVHLDMNKRTCAFTINGKKYREVSEWNNLPSKLYPLVSFCYPGRIRIQPHRKN
;
A
#
# COMPACT_ATOMS: atom_id res chain seq x y z
N MET A 1 11.20 2.49 10.35
CA MET A 1 10.81 2.31 11.76
C MET A 1 9.61 3.20 12.03
N SER A 2 8.55 2.68 12.65
CA SER A 2 7.34 3.46 12.99
C SER A 2 7.58 4.29 14.25
N LEU A 3 7.00 5.49 14.35
CA LEU A 3 7.05 6.29 15.59
C LEU A 3 6.40 5.56 16.77
N ASN A 4 5.42 4.69 16.52
CA ASN A 4 4.77 3.89 17.57
C ASN A 4 5.71 2.91 18.27
N ASN A 5 6.85 2.57 17.65
CA ASN A 5 7.83 1.66 18.24
C ASN A 5 8.83 2.40 19.12
N ILE A 6 8.71 3.72 19.25
CA ILE A 6 9.61 4.55 20.05
C ILE A 6 8.93 4.89 21.37
N GLU A 7 9.58 4.59 22.49
CA GLU A 7 9.04 4.91 23.81
C GLU A 7 8.90 6.44 24.00
N PHE A 8 7.76 6.86 24.54
CA PHE A 8 7.51 8.25 24.89
C PHE A 8 8.55 8.76 25.90
N GLY A 9 9.34 9.75 25.51
CA GLY A 9 10.45 10.30 26.28
C GLY A 9 11.83 10.02 25.69
N ARG A 10 11.95 9.11 24.70
CA ARG A 10 13.19 8.90 23.94
C ARG A 10 13.43 10.00 22.90
N LEU A 11 12.36 10.56 22.32
CA LEU A 11 12.43 11.79 21.52
C LEU A 11 11.94 12.99 22.32
N SER A 12 12.71 14.06 22.31
CA SER A 12 12.24 15.39 22.71
C SER A 12 11.35 16.00 21.63
N ILE A 13 10.53 17.00 21.98
CA ILE A 13 9.74 17.77 21.00
C ILE A 13 10.65 18.36 19.92
N THR A 14 11.81 18.89 20.29
CA THR A 14 12.81 19.42 19.34
C THR A 14 13.37 18.33 18.42
N GLY A 15 13.67 17.15 18.97
CA GLY A 15 14.13 16.00 18.18
C GLY A 15 13.08 15.52 17.19
N LEU A 16 11.82 15.41 17.62
CA LEU A 16 10.70 15.05 16.76
C LEU A 16 10.47 16.11 15.68
N LYS A 17 10.53 17.40 16.03
CA LYS A 17 10.43 18.50 15.07
C LYS A 17 11.51 18.39 13.98
N CYS A 18 12.76 18.11 14.36
CA CYS A 18 13.85 17.90 13.42
C CYS A 18 13.53 16.72 12.47
N LEU A 19 13.13 15.57 13.04
CA LEU A 19 12.74 14.39 12.27
C LEU A 19 11.61 14.70 11.26
N LEU A 20 10.52 15.32 11.72
CA LEU A 20 9.37 15.65 10.88
C LEU A 20 9.70 16.68 9.81
N SER A 21 10.59 17.64 10.09
CA SER A 21 11.04 18.62 9.08
C SER A 21 11.80 17.97 7.92
N ILE A 22 12.44 16.83 8.16
CA ILE A 22 13.16 16.08 7.12
C ILE A 22 12.17 15.32 6.22
N THR A 23 10.99 14.95 6.72
CA THR A 23 10.01 14.11 6.01
C THR A 23 8.81 14.88 5.48
N HIS A 24 8.54 16.07 6.00
CA HIS A 24 7.46 16.95 5.55
C HIS A 24 7.66 17.38 4.09
N GLU A 25 6.60 17.28 3.28
CA GLU A 25 6.58 17.65 1.84
C GLU A 25 7.60 16.95 0.95
N LYS A 26 8.33 15.94 1.46
CA LYS A 26 9.27 15.17 0.64
C LYS A 26 8.57 14.03 -0.08
N GLU A 27 9.09 13.69 -1.26
CA GLU A 27 8.67 12.50 -2.01
C GLU A 27 9.05 11.18 -1.31
N MET A 28 9.93 11.24 -0.30
CA MET A 28 10.33 10.06 0.45
C MET A 28 9.16 9.52 1.27
N PRO A 29 8.87 8.21 1.16
CA PRO A 29 7.77 7.62 1.88
C PRO A 29 8.05 7.59 3.38
N PHE A 30 7.08 8.04 4.17
CA PHE A 30 7.16 7.98 5.61
C PHE A 30 6.33 6.81 6.12
N VAL A 31 6.99 5.84 6.76
CA VAL A 31 6.37 4.59 7.22
C VAL A 31 5.23 4.83 8.22
N THR A 32 5.27 5.94 8.96
CA THR A 32 4.28 6.25 9.99
C THR A 32 3.10 7.01 9.37
N PRO A 33 1.86 6.50 9.51
CA PRO A 33 0.64 7.21 9.10
C PRO A 33 0.51 8.58 9.76
N GLU A 34 -0.17 9.51 9.10
CA GLU A 34 -0.28 10.91 9.52
C GLU A 34 -1.02 11.08 10.85
N TYR A 35 -2.07 10.27 11.07
CA TYR A 35 -2.72 10.18 12.37
C TYR A 35 -1.75 9.71 13.48
N GLU A 36 -0.88 8.75 13.17
CA GLU A 36 0.10 8.24 14.14
C GLU A 36 1.20 9.27 14.44
N VAL A 37 1.51 10.14 13.48
CA VAL A 37 2.36 11.33 13.71
C VAL A 37 1.68 12.30 14.67
N PHE A 38 0.41 12.64 14.43
CA PHE A 38 -0.37 13.48 15.33
C PHE A 38 -0.46 12.87 16.73
N ARG A 39 -0.83 11.61 16.83
CA ARG A 39 -0.95 10.85 18.07
C ARG A 39 0.34 10.92 18.87
N TYR A 40 1.47 10.56 18.26
CA TYR A 40 2.76 10.58 18.95
C TYR A 40 3.12 12.00 19.42
N SER A 41 2.88 13.01 18.58
CA SER A 41 3.15 14.42 18.89
C SER A 41 2.31 14.92 20.07
N ALA A 42 1.01 14.62 20.06
CA ALA A 42 0.07 15.03 21.10
C ALA A 42 0.35 14.35 22.44
N ILE A 43 0.62 13.04 22.45
CA ILE A 43 0.99 12.31 23.67
C ILE A 43 2.32 12.83 24.23
N LEU A 44 3.30 13.15 23.37
CA LEU A 44 4.57 13.72 23.80
C LEU A 44 4.41 15.11 24.41
N ALA A 45 3.57 15.96 23.82
CA ALA A 45 3.21 17.27 24.38
C ALA A 45 2.50 17.12 25.74
N ALA A 46 1.52 16.22 25.85
CA ALA A 46 0.81 15.94 27.08
C ALA A 46 1.76 15.45 28.20
N LYS A 47 2.73 14.58 27.87
CA LYS A 47 3.76 14.11 28.81
C LYS A 47 4.61 15.24 29.37
N LYS A 48 4.91 16.25 28.56
CA LYS A 48 5.68 17.41 29.02
C LYS A 48 4.87 18.30 29.97
N VAL A 49 3.54 18.31 29.84
CA VAL A 49 2.65 19.07 30.72
C VAL A 49 2.44 18.37 32.06
N SER A 50 2.01 17.10 32.07
CA SER A 50 1.85 16.32 33.31
C SER A 50 1.68 14.82 33.06
N ASN A 51 1.89 14.01 34.10
CA ASN A 51 1.63 12.57 34.06
C ASN A 51 0.15 12.24 33.86
N ASP A 52 -0.76 13.06 34.38
CA ASP A 52 -2.21 12.84 34.24
C ASP A 52 -2.67 13.16 32.81
N ALA A 53 -2.14 14.24 32.22
CA ALA A 53 -2.35 14.55 30.81
C ALA A 53 -1.83 13.42 29.91
N PHE A 54 -0.64 12.88 30.21
CA PHE A 54 -0.07 11.74 29.49
C PHE A 54 -0.99 10.51 29.50
N LYS A 55 -1.48 10.11 30.68
CA LYS A 55 -2.40 8.97 30.81
C LYS A 55 -3.72 9.20 30.08
N THR A 56 -4.28 10.40 30.20
CA THR A 56 -5.52 10.80 29.51
C THR A 56 -5.37 10.69 27.99
N PHE A 57 -4.27 11.21 27.45
CA PHE A 57 -3.99 11.18 26.01
C PHE A 57 -3.69 9.77 25.49
N LEU A 58 -3.06 8.90 26.28
CA LEU A 58 -2.88 7.49 25.90
C LEU A 58 -4.20 6.75 25.70
N LYS A 59 -5.23 7.07 26.51
CA LYS A 59 -6.58 6.53 26.35
C LYS A 59 -7.31 7.18 25.17
N ARG A 60 -7.22 8.51 25.06
CA ARG A 60 -7.97 9.29 24.06
C ARG A 60 -7.45 9.17 22.64
N LEU A 61 -6.19 8.80 22.48
CA LEU A 61 -5.55 8.59 21.19
C LEU A 61 -5.15 7.11 21.04
N PRO A 62 -6.08 6.23 20.66
CA PRO A 62 -5.75 4.84 20.33
C PRO A 62 -4.86 4.76 19.09
N THR A 63 -4.13 3.67 18.91
CA THR A 63 -3.44 3.39 17.64
C THR A 63 -4.45 3.08 16.53
N LEU A 64 -4.03 3.11 15.26
CA LEU A 64 -4.88 2.69 14.14
C LEU A 64 -5.36 1.24 14.31
N ASP A 65 -4.50 0.33 14.75
CA ASP A 65 -4.85 -1.07 15.03
C ASP A 65 -5.95 -1.17 16.10
N GLN A 66 -5.92 -0.28 17.11
CA GLN A 66 -6.95 -0.23 18.16
C GLN A 66 -8.28 0.33 17.65
N LEU A 67 -8.24 1.28 16.71
CA LEU A 67 -9.45 1.83 16.08
C LEU A 67 -10.15 0.82 15.17
N GLU A 68 -9.40 0.00 14.45
CA GLU A 68 -9.97 -1.08 13.63
C GLU A 68 -10.70 -2.13 14.48
N ASN A 69 -10.26 -2.32 15.73
CA ASN A 69 -10.91 -3.19 16.71
C ASN A 69 -12.06 -2.52 17.48
N SER A 70 -12.58 -1.37 17.00
CA SER A 70 -13.78 -0.68 17.50
C SER A 70 -13.75 -0.27 18.98
N ILE A 71 -12.58 0.09 19.51
CA ILE A 71 -12.48 0.64 20.87
C ILE A 71 -13.14 2.03 20.92
N GLN A 72 -14.13 2.22 21.79
CA GLN A 72 -14.75 3.53 22.02
C GLN A 72 -13.78 4.46 22.76
N VAL A 73 -13.66 5.70 22.27
CA VAL A 73 -12.84 6.73 22.91
C VAL A 73 -13.62 7.34 24.08
N GLU A 74 -13.07 7.24 25.30
CA GLU A 74 -13.69 7.82 26.51
C GLU A 74 -13.70 9.35 26.44
N ASN A 75 -14.87 9.95 26.65
CA ASN A 75 -15.06 11.39 26.69
C ASN A 75 -14.72 12.01 28.06
N GLU A 76 -13.57 11.66 28.67
CA GLU A 76 -13.08 12.25 29.93
C GLU A 76 -12.56 13.68 29.72
N PRO A 77 -12.83 14.65 30.63
CA PRO A 77 -12.34 16.02 30.49
C PRO A 77 -10.81 16.08 30.40
N ILE A 78 -10.29 16.92 29.50
CA ILE A 78 -8.86 17.02 29.24
C ILE A 78 -8.24 18.09 30.17
N PRO A 79 -7.43 17.70 31.16
CA PRO A 79 -6.75 18.67 32.00
C PRO A 79 -5.72 19.45 31.17
N ASP A 80 -5.62 20.75 31.41
CA ASP A 80 -4.57 21.61 30.85
C ASP A 80 -4.48 21.60 29.30
N HIS A 81 -5.58 21.36 28.57
CA HIS A 81 -5.58 21.29 27.09
C HIS A 81 -4.90 22.49 26.42
N GLN A 82 -5.04 23.70 26.99
CA GLN A 82 -4.36 24.91 26.49
C GLN A 82 -2.83 24.85 26.60
N LYS A 83 -2.29 24.25 27.68
CA LYS A 83 -0.84 24.06 27.83
C LYS A 83 -0.34 23.00 26.84
N ILE A 84 -1.13 21.95 26.63
CA ILE A 84 -0.83 20.89 25.66
C ILE A 84 -0.81 21.47 24.24
N ALA A 85 -1.79 22.31 23.89
CA ALA A 85 -1.85 23.00 22.61
C ALA A 85 -0.59 23.85 22.35
N LYS A 86 -0.12 24.60 23.36
CA LYS A 86 1.12 25.39 23.26
C LYS A 86 2.36 24.52 23.03
N GLU A 87 2.45 23.37 23.70
CA GLU A 87 3.56 22.44 23.51
C GLU A 87 3.51 21.71 22.15
N LEU A 88 2.30 21.48 21.62
CA LEU A 88 2.07 20.84 20.33
C LEU A 88 2.29 21.81 19.15
N GLU A 89 2.02 23.10 19.31
CA GLU A 89 2.12 24.16 18.29
C GLU A 89 3.36 24.05 17.36
N PRO A 90 4.60 23.88 17.85
CA PRO A 90 5.78 23.78 16.97
C PRO A 90 5.78 22.56 16.04
N LEU A 91 4.97 21.55 16.32
CA LEU A 91 4.83 20.31 15.55
C LEU A 91 3.62 20.35 14.60
N VAL A 92 2.56 21.09 14.93
CA VAL A 92 1.29 21.16 14.16
C VAL A 92 1.54 21.47 12.69
N LYS A 93 2.45 22.40 12.38
CA LYS A 93 2.78 22.79 11.01
C LYS A 93 3.43 21.69 10.16
N PHE A 94 3.93 20.65 10.81
CA PHE A 94 4.51 19.49 10.17
C PHE A 94 3.55 18.32 10.13
N ILE A 95 2.26 18.51 10.41
CA ILE A 95 1.22 17.47 10.35
C ILE A 95 0.24 17.84 9.24
N ASP A 96 0.10 16.96 8.25
CA ASP A 96 -0.85 17.15 7.15
C ASP A 96 -2.21 16.55 7.52
N PHE A 97 -2.99 17.32 8.28
CA PHE A 97 -4.32 16.89 8.70
C PHE A 97 -5.28 16.60 7.53
N LYS A 98 -4.98 17.02 6.29
CA LYS A 98 -5.84 16.75 5.12
C LYS A 98 -5.88 15.28 4.75
N ILE A 99 -4.81 14.54 5.02
CA ILE A 99 -4.71 13.11 4.66
C ILE A 99 -5.15 12.18 5.81
N ILE A 100 -5.58 12.73 6.95
CA ILE A 100 -6.18 11.96 8.03
C ILE A 100 -7.65 11.66 7.68
N LYS A 101 -8.10 10.41 7.90
CA LYS A 101 -9.52 10.02 7.71
C LYS A 101 -10.47 11.00 8.40
N GLY A 102 -11.54 11.39 7.69
CA GLY A 102 -12.55 12.33 8.20
C GLY A 102 -13.19 11.91 9.53
N SER A 103 -13.47 10.62 9.72
CA SER A 103 -14.00 10.11 10.99
C SER A 103 -13.04 10.33 12.15
N ILE A 104 -11.73 10.08 11.96
CA ILE A 104 -10.70 10.34 12.98
C ILE A 104 -10.64 11.84 13.31
N LEU A 105 -10.79 12.72 12.30
CA LEU A 105 -10.79 14.16 12.54
C LEU A 105 -11.97 14.59 13.44
N VAL A 106 -13.18 14.13 13.13
CA VAL A 106 -14.42 14.51 13.84
C VAL A 106 -14.53 13.85 15.20
N ASP A 107 -14.27 12.54 15.28
CA ASP A 107 -14.55 11.76 16.48
C ASP A 107 -13.42 11.81 17.50
N ILE A 108 -12.20 12.14 17.07
CA ILE A 108 -10.99 12.04 17.91
C ILE A 108 -10.23 13.36 17.98
N ILE A 109 -9.88 13.99 16.85
CA ILE A 109 -8.96 15.14 16.86
C ILE A 109 -9.64 16.44 17.27
N GLU A 110 -10.79 16.76 16.68
CA GLU A 110 -11.55 17.99 16.96
C GLU A 110 -11.96 18.09 18.45
N PRO A 111 -12.49 17.03 19.10
CA PRO A 111 -12.89 17.09 20.52
C PRO A 111 -11.74 17.28 21.51
N LEU A 112 -10.47 17.20 21.07
CA LEU A 112 -9.32 17.45 21.95
C LEU A 112 -9.06 18.94 22.16
N GLU A 113 -9.53 19.80 21.26
CA GLU A 113 -9.35 21.26 21.30
C GLU A 113 -7.87 21.72 21.41
N ILE A 114 -6.92 20.86 20.99
CA ILE A 114 -5.48 21.17 20.98
C ILE A 114 -4.94 21.61 19.62
N VAL A 115 -5.76 21.46 18.57
CA VAL A 115 -5.45 21.90 17.21
C VAL A 115 -6.23 23.18 16.94
N PRO A 116 -5.59 24.24 16.38
CA PRO A 116 -6.30 25.46 16.04
C PRO A 116 -7.54 25.21 15.17
N ALA A 117 -8.70 25.69 15.60
CA ALA A 117 -9.98 25.49 14.90
C ALA A 117 -9.93 25.94 13.42
N LYS A 118 -9.11 26.95 13.10
CA LYS A 118 -8.90 27.41 11.71
C LYS A 118 -8.33 26.31 10.80
N ILE A 119 -7.47 25.43 11.33
CA ILE A 119 -6.90 24.30 10.57
C ILE A 119 -8.01 23.30 10.25
N ILE A 120 -8.76 22.89 11.27
CA ILE A 120 -9.88 21.95 11.15
C ILE A 120 -10.94 22.46 10.15
N LEU A 121 -11.39 23.71 10.32
CA LEU A 121 -12.36 24.36 9.42
C LEU A 121 -11.88 24.45 7.97
N ASN A 122 -10.59 24.71 7.76
CA ASN A 122 -10.03 24.76 6.40
C ASN A 122 -10.03 23.39 5.74
N ILE A 123 -9.84 22.31 6.50
CA ILE A 123 -9.90 20.93 5.97
C ILE A 123 -11.33 20.60 5.56
N TYR A 124 -12.32 20.84 6.43
CA TYR A 124 -13.72 20.59 6.08
C TYR A 124 -14.14 21.34 4.81
N ARG A 125 -13.76 22.62 4.68
CA ARG A 125 -13.99 23.40 3.46
C ARG A 125 -13.32 22.80 2.22
N GLN A 126 -12.12 22.24 2.36
CA GLN A 126 -11.40 21.60 1.25
C GLN A 126 -12.02 20.26 0.86
N SER A 127 -12.37 19.43 1.84
CA SER A 127 -13.01 18.12 1.61
C SER A 127 -14.38 18.25 0.93
N ILE A 128 -15.18 19.25 1.31
CA ILE A 128 -16.45 19.57 0.64
C ILE A 128 -16.21 19.99 -0.81
N LYS A 129 -15.16 20.78 -1.09
CA LYS A 129 -14.85 21.22 -2.47
C LYS A 129 -14.34 20.09 -3.36
N SER A 130 -13.64 19.10 -2.80
CA SER A 130 -12.97 18.03 -3.56
C SER A 130 -13.78 16.74 -3.70
N ASN A 131 -14.97 16.65 -3.07
CA ASN A 131 -15.77 15.42 -2.97
C ASN A 131 -14.97 14.19 -2.49
N ASN A 132 -13.88 14.40 -1.73
CA ASN A 132 -12.94 13.35 -1.32
C ASN A 132 -12.65 13.45 0.17
N PHE A 133 -13.37 12.67 0.98
CA PHE A 133 -13.12 12.53 2.43
C PHE A 133 -12.22 11.33 2.79
N ASN A 134 -11.87 10.49 1.80
CA ASN A 134 -11.11 9.25 1.99
C ASN A 134 -9.72 9.36 1.37
N LEU A 135 -8.89 10.25 1.91
CA LEU A 135 -7.47 10.28 1.57
C LEU A 135 -6.73 9.18 2.35
N ASN A 136 -5.69 8.61 1.72
CA ASN A 136 -4.87 7.58 2.33
C ASN A 136 -4.09 8.17 3.51
N ASN A 137 -4.12 7.49 4.65
CA ASN A 137 -3.53 7.90 5.94
C ASN A 137 -2.00 8.09 5.95
N THR A 138 -1.28 8.10 4.82
CA THR A 138 0.19 8.08 4.78
C THR A 138 0.80 9.30 4.10
N ARG A 139 1.82 9.87 4.74
CA ARG A 139 2.63 10.98 4.20
C ARG A 139 3.59 10.49 3.11
N GLY A 140 3.76 11.33 2.09
CA GLY A 140 4.54 11.00 0.90
C GLY A 140 3.70 10.18 -0.10
N LYS A 141 4.26 9.86 -1.28
CA LYS A 141 3.58 8.94 -2.21
C LYS A 141 3.37 7.61 -1.48
N PRO A 142 2.14 7.10 -1.34
CA PRO A 142 1.90 5.84 -0.64
C PRO A 142 2.58 4.72 -1.43
N ILE A 143 3.64 4.12 -0.86
CA ILE A 143 4.40 3.00 -1.46
C ILE A 143 3.42 1.90 -1.90
N ASN A 144 2.36 1.65 -1.12
CA ASN A 144 1.49 0.50 -1.30
C ASN A 144 0.08 0.80 -1.85
N LEU A 145 -0.31 2.05 -2.13
CA LEU A 145 -1.64 2.33 -2.71
C LEU A 145 -1.60 3.02 -4.08
N SER A 146 -0.42 3.46 -4.55
CA SER A 146 -0.28 4.24 -5.79
C SER A 146 0.64 3.62 -6.86
N GLY A 147 1.17 2.42 -6.63
CA GLY A 147 2.12 1.78 -7.56
C GLY A 147 1.53 0.67 -8.45
N TYR A 148 0.45 0.04 -8.01
CA TYR A 148 -0.16 -1.10 -8.70
C TYR A 148 -1.14 -0.62 -9.78
N PHE A 149 -0.56 -0.07 -10.84
CA PHE A 149 -1.22 0.26 -12.09
C PHE A 149 -0.40 -0.32 -13.23
N TRP A 150 -1.07 -0.81 -14.27
CA TRP A 150 -0.47 -1.22 -15.52
C TRP A 150 0.23 -0.04 -16.20
N ASP A 151 1.38 -0.31 -16.81
CA ASP A 151 2.18 0.69 -17.50
C ASP A 151 1.84 0.71 -18.99
N GLU A 152 1.17 1.77 -19.45
CA GLU A 152 0.79 1.97 -20.86
C GLU A 152 1.99 1.92 -21.82
N LYS A 153 3.19 2.27 -21.36
CA LYS A 153 4.40 2.22 -22.18
C LYS A 153 5.07 0.84 -22.21
N ALA A 154 4.62 -0.07 -21.36
CA ALA A 154 5.17 -1.40 -21.17
C ALA A 154 4.04 -2.44 -21.22
N CYS A 155 3.31 -2.39 -22.33
CA CYS A 155 2.09 -3.09 -22.61
C CYS A 155 2.11 -3.57 -24.06
N GLY A 156 1.55 -4.76 -24.33
CA GLY A 156 1.39 -5.28 -25.68
C GLY A 156 0.43 -4.44 -26.51
N SER A 157 0.70 -4.36 -27.81
CA SER A 157 0.01 -3.47 -28.76
C SER A 157 -1.50 -3.68 -28.90
N LYS A 158 -2.02 -4.85 -28.49
CA LYS A 158 -3.45 -5.21 -28.57
C LYS A 158 -4.11 -5.31 -27.19
N LEU A 159 -3.42 -4.85 -26.15
CA LEU A 159 -3.96 -4.73 -24.80
C LEU A 159 -4.40 -3.27 -24.55
N ILE A 160 -5.58 -3.11 -23.97
CA ILE A 160 -6.13 -1.80 -23.61
C ILE A 160 -6.16 -1.70 -22.09
N ILE A 161 -5.58 -0.62 -21.57
CA ILE A 161 -5.59 -0.29 -20.15
C ILE A 161 -6.71 0.72 -19.87
N GLU A 162 -7.49 0.47 -18.83
CA GLU A 162 -8.61 1.32 -18.41
C GLU A 162 -8.70 1.39 -16.87
N ASP A 163 -9.75 2.05 -16.36
CA ASP A 163 -9.98 2.26 -14.92
C ASP A 163 -8.75 2.85 -14.21
N ASN A 164 -8.23 3.95 -14.78
CA ASN A 164 -7.04 4.65 -14.29
C ASN A 164 -5.80 3.75 -14.13
N GLY A 165 -5.62 2.81 -15.04
CA GLY A 165 -4.46 1.91 -15.02
C GLY A 165 -4.67 0.61 -14.24
N LYS A 166 -5.83 0.40 -13.62
CA LYS A 166 -6.04 -0.79 -12.78
C LYS A 166 -6.44 -2.03 -13.56
N ILE A 167 -7.05 -1.84 -14.72
CA ILE A 167 -7.58 -2.93 -15.55
C ILE A 167 -6.85 -2.94 -16.88
N VAL A 168 -6.59 -4.14 -17.38
CA VAL A 168 -6.15 -4.38 -18.74
C VAL A 168 -7.04 -5.44 -19.39
N HIS A 169 -7.39 -5.29 -20.65
CA HIS A 169 -8.11 -6.32 -21.42
C HIS A 169 -7.52 -6.49 -22.82
N ALA A 170 -7.71 -7.69 -23.38
CA ALA A 170 -7.21 -8.03 -24.71
C ALA A 170 -8.27 -7.80 -25.79
N LEU A 171 -7.86 -7.27 -26.94
CA LEU A 171 -8.71 -7.13 -28.13
C LEU A 171 -8.90 -8.47 -28.86
N ASN A 172 -9.97 -8.60 -29.64
CA ASN A 172 -10.23 -9.81 -30.43
C ASN A 172 -9.06 -10.14 -31.38
N GLY A 173 -8.71 -11.42 -31.50
CA GLY A 173 -7.56 -11.87 -32.29
C GLY A 173 -6.20 -11.53 -31.68
N CYS A 174 -6.15 -11.16 -30.40
CA CYS A 174 -4.93 -11.02 -29.63
C CYS A 174 -4.43 -12.40 -29.18
N GLY A 175 -3.20 -12.76 -29.57
CA GLY A 175 -2.47 -13.87 -28.98
C GLY A 175 -1.97 -13.51 -27.57
N TYR A 176 -1.04 -14.29 -27.02
CA TYR A 176 -0.42 -13.94 -25.74
C TYR A 176 0.41 -12.67 -25.86
N GLN A 177 -0.01 -11.64 -25.13
CA GLN A 177 0.73 -10.41 -24.94
C GLN A 177 0.92 -10.15 -23.45
N ASN A 178 1.86 -9.26 -23.13
CA ASN A 178 2.23 -8.97 -21.76
C ASN A 178 1.92 -7.53 -21.39
N VAL A 179 1.66 -7.30 -20.12
CA VAL A 179 1.75 -5.97 -19.52
C VAL A 179 2.37 -6.09 -18.14
N ARG A 180 3.25 -5.14 -17.81
CA ARG A 180 3.80 -5.03 -16.46
C ARG A 180 3.21 -3.84 -15.73
N ALA A 181 3.25 -3.88 -14.40
CA ALA A 181 2.93 -2.72 -13.60
C ALA A 181 4.03 -1.66 -13.69
N LYS A 182 3.65 -0.41 -13.39
CA LYS A 182 4.54 0.76 -13.42
C LYS A 182 5.55 0.77 -12.26
N ILE A 183 5.20 0.15 -11.13
CA ILE A 183 6.07 0.04 -9.96
C ILE A 183 7.24 -0.91 -10.20
N ALA A 184 8.46 -0.43 -9.93
CA ALA A 184 9.65 -1.26 -9.88
C ALA A 184 9.87 -1.78 -8.44
N LEU A 185 10.14 -3.07 -8.32
CA LEU A 185 10.45 -3.76 -7.07
C LEU A 185 11.96 -3.99 -7.05
N GLU A 186 12.70 -3.14 -6.34
CA GLU A 186 14.18 -3.11 -6.36
C GLU A 186 14.80 -3.19 -4.96
N SER A 187 14.08 -2.72 -3.94
CA SER A 187 14.58 -2.72 -2.57
C SER A 187 14.43 -4.10 -1.93
N ASN A 188 15.33 -4.38 -0.99
CA ASN A 188 15.14 -5.50 -0.06
C ASN A 188 13.82 -5.32 0.70
N GLY A 189 13.01 -6.37 0.76
CA GLY A 189 11.67 -6.31 1.30
C GLY A 189 10.77 -7.43 0.81
N ILE A 190 9.56 -7.47 1.38
CA ILE A 190 8.49 -8.38 0.96
C ILE A 190 7.42 -7.52 0.28
N PHE A 191 7.02 -7.91 -0.92
CA PHE A 191 6.02 -7.22 -1.73
C PHE A 191 4.85 -8.16 -2.00
N GLU A 192 3.64 -7.64 -1.86
CA GLU A 192 2.40 -8.39 -2.03
C GLU A 192 1.41 -7.57 -2.85
N TRP A 193 0.83 -8.16 -3.88
CA TRP A 193 -0.25 -7.57 -4.67
C TRP A 193 -1.23 -8.62 -5.13
N ASP A 194 -2.45 -8.20 -5.38
CA ASP A 194 -3.48 -9.07 -5.92
C ASP A 194 -3.66 -8.79 -7.42
N VAL A 195 -3.88 -9.88 -8.15
CA VAL A 195 -4.35 -9.90 -9.53
C VAL A 195 -5.71 -10.60 -9.53
N ILE A 196 -6.70 -9.97 -10.16
CA ILE A 196 -8.06 -10.52 -10.29
C ILE A 196 -8.32 -10.79 -11.76
N ILE A 197 -8.68 -12.03 -12.09
CA ILE A 197 -9.15 -12.42 -13.42
C ILE A 197 -10.61 -11.99 -13.50
N GLU A 198 -10.91 -10.79 -14.01
CA GLU A 198 -12.30 -10.35 -14.19
C GLU A 198 -12.98 -11.03 -15.37
N LYS A 199 -12.19 -11.55 -16.32
CA LYS A 199 -12.66 -12.44 -17.38
C LYS A 199 -11.58 -13.44 -17.75
N ASP A 200 -11.88 -14.73 -17.68
CA ASP A 200 -10.97 -15.81 -18.03
C ASP A 200 -10.73 -15.91 -19.55
N CYS A 201 -9.55 -16.41 -19.93
CA CYS A 201 -9.14 -16.63 -21.31
C CYS A 201 -8.51 -18.00 -21.55
N GLY A 202 -8.89 -19.01 -20.77
CA GLY A 202 -8.21 -20.30 -20.75
C GLY A 202 -6.97 -20.23 -19.89
N ASN A 203 -5.83 -19.73 -20.40
CA ASN A 203 -4.63 -19.56 -19.58
C ASN A 203 -4.30 -18.09 -19.36
N THR A 204 -4.50 -17.60 -18.14
CA THR A 204 -3.95 -16.33 -17.67
C THR A 204 -2.68 -16.61 -16.90
N TRP A 205 -1.61 -15.88 -17.20
CA TRP A 205 -0.33 -16.04 -16.54
C TRP A 205 -0.01 -14.83 -15.67
N VAL A 206 0.32 -15.07 -14.40
CA VAL A 206 0.57 -14.04 -13.39
C VAL A 206 1.94 -14.25 -12.76
N GLY A 207 2.73 -13.19 -12.60
CA GLY A 207 3.99 -13.29 -11.89
C GLY A 207 4.81 -12.01 -11.98
N VAL A 208 6.09 -12.16 -12.30
CA VAL A 208 7.05 -11.05 -12.35
C VAL A 208 7.92 -11.09 -13.61
N CYS A 209 8.44 -9.92 -13.99
CA CYS A 209 9.43 -9.81 -15.05
C CYS A 209 10.61 -8.90 -14.71
N ALA A 210 11.74 -9.12 -15.37
CA ALA A 210 12.76 -8.09 -15.57
C ALA A 210 12.29 -7.12 -16.67
N SER A 211 12.53 -5.82 -16.53
CA SER A 211 12.12 -4.84 -17.55
C SER A 211 13.01 -4.83 -18.79
N GLU A 212 14.29 -5.18 -18.63
CA GLU A 212 15.25 -5.16 -19.72
C GLU A 212 14.95 -6.30 -20.70
N ASN A 213 14.73 -5.96 -21.98
CA ASN A 213 14.53 -6.91 -23.08
C ASN A 213 13.28 -7.81 -23.00
N LEU A 214 12.27 -7.48 -22.20
CA LEU A 214 10.97 -8.14 -22.29
C LEU A 214 10.25 -7.70 -23.58
N ASN A 215 9.92 -8.66 -24.43
CA ASN A 215 9.05 -8.43 -25.59
C ASN A 215 7.58 -8.57 -25.14
N TYR A 216 6.83 -7.47 -25.22
CA TYR A 216 5.41 -7.42 -24.81
C TYR A 216 4.45 -8.09 -25.80
N GLU A 217 4.94 -8.46 -26.99
CA GLU A 217 4.16 -9.07 -28.07
C GLU A 217 4.15 -10.59 -28.07
N THR A 218 4.90 -11.22 -27.15
CA THR A 218 5.02 -12.69 -27.07
C THR A 218 4.91 -13.18 -25.63
N PHE A 219 4.49 -14.42 -25.43
CA PHE A 219 4.27 -15.01 -24.11
C PHE A 219 5.48 -14.83 -23.17
N ALA A 220 5.24 -14.35 -21.95
CA ALA A 220 6.29 -14.09 -20.96
C ALA A 220 7.04 -15.35 -20.51
N GLY A 221 6.36 -16.50 -20.36
CA GLY A 221 6.95 -17.70 -19.78
C GLY A 221 8.01 -18.39 -20.65
N ILE A 222 8.08 -18.07 -21.95
CA ILE A 222 9.15 -18.54 -22.85
C ILE A 222 10.33 -17.58 -22.93
N GLN A 223 10.22 -16.40 -22.31
CA GLN A 223 11.26 -15.38 -22.33
C GLN A 223 12.14 -15.51 -21.07
N PRO A 224 13.46 -15.29 -21.17
CA PRO A 224 14.35 -15.40 -20.02
C PRO A 224 14.06 -14.37 -18.91
N THR A 225 13.25 -13.36 -19.24
CA THR A 225 12.89 -12.23 -18.40
C THR A 225 11.57 -12.39 -17.67
N GLY A 226 10.82 -13.48 -17.89
CA GLY A 226 9.51 -13.72 -17.28
C GLY A 226 9.47 -14.95 -16.36
N TRP A 227 8.80 -14.81 -15.21
CA TRP A 227 8.52 -15.89 -14.27
C TRP A 227 7.04 -15.82 -13.91
N VAL A 228 6.26 -16.83 -14.33
CA VAL A 228 4.79 -16.75 -14.30
C VAL A 228 4.13 -18.07 -13.90
N LEU A 229 3.00 -17.96 -13.21
CA LEU A 229 2.05 -19.03 -12.88
C LEU A 229 0.81 -18.92 -13.77
N SER A 230 0.38 -20.02 -14.38
CA SER A 230 -0.87 -20.12 -15.16
C SER A 230 -2.08 -20.43 -14.29
N SER A 231 -3.27 -19.98 -14.72
CA SER A 231 -4.57 -20.51 -14.27
C SER A 231 -4.73 -22.01 -14.49
N GLY A 232 -3.99 -22.59 -15.45
CA GLY A 232 -3.85 -24.04 -15.65
C GLY A 232 -2.87 -24.73 -14.69
N SER A 233 -2.40 -24.06 -13.64
CA SER A 233 -1.44 -24.58 -12.65
C SER A 233 -0.03 -24.92 -13.18
N GLU A 234 0.41 -24.21 -14.20
CA GLU A 234 1.78 -24.34 -14.71
C GLU A 234 2.66 -23.22 -14.17
N LEU A 235 3.85 -23.55 -13.67
CA LEU A 235 4.91 -22.58 -13.43
C LEU A 235 5.84 -22.55 -14.66
N ARG A 236 6.14 -21.35 -15.16
CA ARG A 236 7.01 -21.16 -16.32
C ARG A 236 8.06 -20.09 -16.08
N ASN A 237 9.27 -20.39 -16.52
CA ASN A 237 10.31 -19.47 -16.96
C ASN A 237 10.97 -20.12 -18.20
N HIS A 238 11.72 -19.36 -19.00
CA HIS A 238 12.40 -19.93 -20.18
C HIS A 238 13.21 -21.21 -19.91
N LYS A 239 13.76 -21.36 -18.69
CA LYS A 239 14.56 -22.52 -18.29
C LYS A 239 13.82 -23.54 -17.41
N SER A 240 12.65 -23.21 -16.89
CA SER A 240 11.93 -24.08 -15.95
C SER A 240 10.46 -24.21 -16.30
N TYR A 241 9.98 -25.45 -16.23
CA TYR A 241 8.60 -25.80 -16.44
C TYR A 241 8.21 -26.82 -15.37
N ASP A 242 7.19 -26.48 -14.59
CA ASP A 242 6.59 -27.38 -13.62
C ASP A 242 5.07 -27.34 -13.76
N ILE A 243 4.44 -28.47 -13.50
CA ILE A 243 2.99 -28.69 -13.61
C ILE A 243 2.43 -29.06 -12.24
N ASN A 244 1.14 -28.78 -12.02
CA ASN A 244 0.43 -29.13 -10.78
C ASN A 244 0.94 -28.41 -9.52
N TYR A 245 1.44 -27.18 -9.65
CA TYR A 245 1.79 -26.33 -8.50
C TYR A 245 0.58 -26.07 -7.57
N CYS A 246 -0.63 -26.00 -8.12
CA CYS A 246 -1.90 -25.76 -7.45
C CYS A 246 -3.07 -26.43 -8.20
N PRO A 247 -4.32 -26.40 -7.71
CA PRO A 247 -5.48 -26.69 -8.53
C PRO A 247 -5.67 -25.60 -9.60
N THR A 248 -6.23 -25.97 -10.75
CA THR A 248 -6.60 -25.01 -11.80
C THR A 248 -7.65 -24.01 -11.33
N PHE A 249 -7.63 -22.78 -11.82
CA PHE A 249 -8.53 -21.68 -11.41
C PHE A 249 -9.08 -20.90 -12.61
N HIS A 250 -9.75 -21.61 -13.53
CA HIS A 250 -10.41 -21.04 -14.72
C HIS A 250 -11.78 -20.43 -14.40
N GLU A 251 -11.82 -19.43 -13.53
CA GLU A 251 -13.06 -18.78 -13.14
C GLU A 251 -12.94 -17.26 -13.12
N ASP A 252 -14.00 -16.59 -13.56
CA ASP A 252 -14.14 -15.15 -13.41
C ASP A 252 -14.22 -14.81 -11.91
N GLY A 253 -13.45 -13.81 -11.50
CA GLY A 253 -13.29 -13.41 -10.11
C GLY A 253 -12.15 -14.13 -9.38
N ALA A 254 -11.44 -15.08 -10.00
CA ALA A 254 -10.28 -15.72 -9.40
C ALA A 254 -9.26 -14.67 -8.93
N ARG A 255 -8.84 -14.78 -7.67
CA ARG A 255 -7.89 -13.86 -7.04
C ARG A 255 -6.56 -14.54 -6.78
N ILE A 256 -5.52 -13.97 -7.34
CA ILE A 256 -4.14 -14.42 -7.22
C ILE A 256 -3.37 -13.35 -6.44
N THR A 257 -2.93 -13.67 -5.22
CA THR A 257 -1.94 -12.83 -4.52
C THR A 257 -0.55 -13.34 -4.85
N VAL A 258 0.31 -12.45 -5.33
CA VAL A 258 1.72 -12.74 -5.55
C VAL A 258 2.51 -12.29 -4.33
N HIS A 259 3.32 -13.18 -3.77
CA HIS A 259 4.21 -12.90 -2.65
C HIS A 259 5.64 -12.93 -3.16
N LEU A 260 6.30 -11.78 -3.19
CA LEU A 260 7.70 -11.65 -3.62
C LEU A 260 8.57 -11.27 -2.42
N ASP A 261 9.50 -12.15 -2.03
CA ASP A 261 10.52 -11.86 -1.03
C ASP A 261 11.84 -11.52 -1.72
N MET A 262 12.15 -10.22 -1.81
CA MET A 262 13.38 -9.72 -2.43
C MET A 262 14.61 -9.89 -1.54
N ASN A 263 14.45 -10.23 -0.26
CA ASN A 263 15.57 -10.57 0.62
C ASN A 263 16.10 -11.97 0.29
N LYS A 264 15.17 -12.92 0.08
CA LYS A 264 15.50 -14.32 -0.25
C LYS A 264 15.55 -14.60 -1.75
N ARG A 265 15.07 -13.67 -2.58
CA ARG A 265 14.86 -13.86 -4.03
C ARG A 265 13.91 -15.02 -4.32
N THR A 266 12.82 -15.12 -3.57
CA THR A 266 11.80 -16.17 -3.75
C THR A 266 10.42 -15.58 -4.06
N CYS A 267 9.58 -16.39 -4.69
CA CYS A 267 8.20 -16.05 -5.00
C CYS A 267 7.27 -17.18 -4.55
N ALA A 268 6.06 -16.83 -4.12
CA ALA A 268 4.98 -17.77 -3.81
C ALA A 268 3.64 -17.15 -4.21
N PHE A 269 2.61 -17.98 -4.27
CA PHE A 269 1.27 -17.53 -4.66
C PHE A 269 0.22 -17.94 -3.63
N THR A 270 -0.80 -17.10 -3.47
CA THR A 270 -2.06 -17.45 -2.82
C THR A 270 -3.17 -17.40 -3.86
N ILE A 271 -3.88 -18.51 -4.05
CA ILE A 271 -5.00 -18.61 -4.99
C ILE A 271 -6.28 -18.73 -4.18
N ASN A 272 -7.22 -17.80 -4.38
CA ASN A 272 -8.51 -17.77 -3.70
C ASN A 272 -8.41 -17.96 -2.18
N GLY A 273 -7.39 -17.36 -1.55
CA GLY A 273 -7.16 -17.41 -0.11
C GLY A 273 -6.34 -18.60 0.40
N LYS A 274 -5.99 -19.58 -0.45
CA LYS A 274 -5.08 -20.67 -0.10
C LYS A 274 -3.66 -20.34 -0.54
N LYS A 275 -2.74 -20.23 0.42
CA LYS A 275 -1.31 -20.01 0.15
C LYS A 275 -0.61 -21.31 -0.25
N TYR A 276 0.23 -21.25 -1.26
CA TYR A 276 1.03 -22.35 -1.78
C TYR A 276 2.52 -22.20 -1.43
N ARG A 277 3.29 -23.27 -1.68
CA ARG A 277 4.74 -23.33 -1.39
C ARG A 277 5.52 -22.25 -2.14
N GLU A 278 6.70 -21.89 -1.65
CA GLU A 278 7.64 -21.10 -2.44
C GLU A 278 8.03 -21.85 -3.73
N VAL A 279 8.20 -21.10 -4.81
CA VAL A 279 8.59 -21.61 -6.13
C VAL A 279 10.10 -21.82 -6.16
N SER A 280 10.54 -23.01 -5.76
CA SER A 280 11.95 -23.41 -5.75
C SER A 280 12.59 -23.45 -7.14
N GLU A 281 11.77 -23.57 -8.18
CA GLU A 281 12.17 -23.65 -9.59
C GLU A 281 12.69 -22.30 -10.12
N TRP A 282 12.46 -21.21 -9.39
CA TRP A 282 12.86 -19.84 -9.75
C TRP A 282 14.02 -19.38 -8.86
N ASN A 283 15.22 -19.91 -9.14
CA ASN A 283 16.42 -19.65 -8.33
C ASN A 283 17.29 -18.48 -8.83
N ASN A 284 16.80 -17.71 -9.80
CA ASN A 284 17.56 -16.69 -10.51
C ASN A 284 16.82 -15.35 -10.66
N LEU A 285 15.93 -15.03 -9.71
CA LEU A 285 15.19 -13.77 -9.73
C LEU A 285 16.16 -12.56 -9.62
N PRO A 286 16.10 -11.59 -10.56
CA PRO A 286 17.01 -10.46 -10.60
C PRO A 286 16.77 -9.45 -9.47
N SER A 287 17.69 -8.49 -9.34
CA SER A 287 17.64 -7.44 -8.32
C SER A 287 16.45 -6.49 -8.47
N LYS A 288 15.94 -6.36 -9.70
CA LYS A 288 14.88 -5.45 -10.11
C LYS A 288 13.79 -6.21 -10.86
N LEU A 289 12.58 -6.19 -10.32
CA LEU A 289 11.43 -6.92 -10.85
C LEU A 289 10.20 -6.03 -10.95
N TYR A 290 9.24 -6.45 -11.76
CA TYR A 290 7.96 -5.79 -11.92
C TYR A 290 6.83 -6.82 -11.89
N PRO A 291 5.67 -6.51 -11.27
CA PRO A 291 4.47 -7.30 -11.48
C PRO A 291 4.15 -7.44 -12.95
N LEU A 292 3.77 -8.64 -13.39
CA LEU A 292 3.55 -8.99 -14.79
C LEU A 292 2.30 -9.85 -14.94
N VAL A 293 1.55 -9.62 -16.01
CA VAL A 293 0.58 -10.59 -16.54
C VAL A 293 0.82 -10.86 -18.02
N SER A 294 0.53 -12.08 -18.45
CA SER A 294 0.54 -12.50 -19.85
C SER A 294 -0.73 -13.27 -20.16
N PHE A 295 -1.50 -12.81 -21.15
CA PHE A 295 -2.81 -13.37 -21.46
C PHE A 295 -3.25 -13.02 -22.88
N CYS A 296 -4.36 -13.60 -23.33
CA CYS A 296 -4.93 -13.40 -24.66
C CYS A 296 -6.42 -13.03 -24.59
N TYR A 297 -7.07 -12.82 -25.74
CA TYR A 297 -8.52 -12.65 -25.78
C TYR A 297 -9.26 -13.91 -25.29
N PRO A 298 -10.34 -13.81 -24.50
CA PRO A 298 -11.09 -12.60 -24.10
C PRO A 298 -10.69 -12.02 -22.73
N GLY A 299 -9.46 -12.23 -22.28
CA GLY A 299 -9.04 -11.97 -20.91
C GLY A 299 -9.18 -10.51 -20.48
N ARG A 300 -9.55 -10.32 -19.22
CA ARG A 300 -9.64 -9.00 -18.57
C ARG A 300 -9.14 -9.11 -17.15
N ILE A 301 -8.07 -8.37 -16.83
CA ILE A 301 -7.28 -8.56 -15.63
C ILE A 301 -7.17 -7.25 -14.86
N ARG A 302 -7.43 -7.30 -13.56
CA ARG A 302 -7.22 -6.19 -12.63
C ARG A 302 -5.98 -6.43 -11.79
N ILE A 303 -5.25 -5.36 -11.49
CA ILE A 303 -4.24 -5.33 -10.43
C ILE A 303 -4.69 -4.42 -9.29
N GLN A 304 -4.36 -4.79 -8.06
CA GLN A 304 -4.60 -3.97 -6.89
C GLN A 304 -3.58 -4.25 -5.77
N PRO A 305 -3.38 -3.30 -4.84
CA PRO A 305 -2.66 -3.57 -3.61
C PRO A 305 -3.24 -4.75 -2.84
N HIS A 306 -2.38 -5.61 -2.30
CA HIS A 306 -2.83 -6.64 -1.36
C HIS A 306 -3.28 -5.96 -0.06
N ARG A 307 -4.47 -6.34 0.42
CA ARG A 307 -4.96 -5.96 1.75
C ARG A 307 -4.96 -7.20 2.62
N LYS A 308 -4.18 -7.17 3.70
CA LYS A 308 -4.30 -8.18 4.76
C LYS A 308 -5.66 -7.99 5.40
N ASN A 309 -6.51 -9.00 5.28
CA ASN A 309 -7.70 -9.14 6.09
C ASN A 309 -7.32 -9.50 7.53
#